data_AF-A0A936XG60-F1
#
_entry.id   AF-A0A936XG60-F1
#
_cell.length_a   1.000
_cell.length_b   1.000
_cell.length_c   1.000
_cell.angle_alpha   90.00
_cell.angle_beta   90.00
_cell.angle_gamma   90.00
#
_symmetry.space_group_name_H-M   'P 1'
#
loop_
_entity.id
_entity.type
_entity.pdbx_description
1 polymer ?
#
loop_
_entity_poly.entity_id
_entity_poly.type
_entity_poly.pdbx_seq_one_letter_code
_entity_poly.pdbx_strand_id
1 'polypeptide(L)'
;MKEPRLKEENITYSADSLTMNGFVVYDENVEGPRPAVIVVHEWWGLNEYAKRRARELAQLGYIAFALDMYGNGQTAANPDDAMKLAGPFYATPAMAKGRFEAALNKLKTYAQTDSTRIGAIGYCFGGAQVINMAKMGEPLKGVVSFHGNLNVIPVDKSLLKAEILVCHGAADPIVPQTEVDAFRHQMDSVGAKYDFKAYPGVLHAFTNPAATELGEKFKMPIKYDAAADTASWKEMKMFFERIFK
;
A
#
# COMPACT_ATOMS: atom_id res chain seq x y z
N MET A 1 1.40 21.83 17.85
CA MET A 1 2.63 21.29 17.21
C MET A 1 3.08 22.31 16.16
N LYS A 2 4.39 22.44 15.91
CA LYS A 2 4.87 23.27 14.79
C LYS A 2 4.35 22.67 13.47
N GLU A 3 4.10 23.51 12.47
CA GLU A 3 3.76 23.00 11.14
C GLU A 3 4.89 22.09 10.62
N PRO A 4 4.56 20.92 10.03
CA PRO A 4 5.56 20.01 9.49
C PRO A 4 6.43 20.69 8.42
N ARG A 5 7.74 20.44 8.45
CA ARG A 5 8.67 20.88 7.40
C ARG A 5 9.08 19.66 6.59
N LEU A 6 8.30 19.34 5.57
CA LEU A 6 8.53 18.15 4.76
C LEU A 6 9.76 18.29 3.87
N LYS A 7 10.67 17.32 3.96
CA LYS A 7 11.73 17.11 2.99
C LYS A 7 11.32 16.01 2.03
N GLU A 8 11.29 16.34 0.75
CA GLU A 8 10.88 15.45 -0.34
C GLU A 8 12.08 15.12 -1.23
N GLU A 9 12.29 13.84 -1.50
CA GLU A 9 13.42 13.35 -2.28
C GLU A 9 12.92 12.38 -3.37
N ASN A 10 13.11 12.74 -4.64
CA ASN A 10 13.05 11.77 -5.73
C ASN A 10 14.39 11.06 -5.80
N ILE A 11 14.38 9.74 -5.68
CA ILE A 11 15.59 8.92 -5.62
C ILE A 11 15.55 7.81 -6.67
N THR A 12 16.73 7.28 -6.98
CA THR A 12 16.86 6.06 -7.77
C THR A 12 17.48 4.95 -6.93
N TYR A 13 17.12 3.71 -7.26
CA TYR A 13 17.71 2.48 -6.74
C TYR A 13 17.56 1.37 -7.79
N SER A 14 18.12 0.18 -7.55
CA SER A 14 18.12 -0.90 -8.53
C SER A 14 17.36 -2.12 -8.03
N ALA A 15 16.62 -2.76 -8.94
CA ALA A 15 16.01 -4.07 -8.73
C ALA A 15 15.92 -4.77 -10.09
N ASP A 16 16.20 -6.07 -10.17
CA ASP A 16 16.12 -6.89 -11.40
C ASP A 16 16.67 -6.19 -12.66
N SER A 17 17.84 -5.57 -12.54
CA SER A 17 18.49 -4.78 -13.62
C SER A 17 17.70 -3.56 -14.15
N LEU A 18 16.61 -3.18 -13.49
CA LEU A 18 15.86 -1.95 -13.77
C LEU A 18 16.31 -0.83 -12.84
N THR A 19 16.19 0.42 -13.33
CA THR A 19 16.28 1.60 -12.49
C THR A 19 14.92 1.86 -11.89
N MET A 20 14.81 1.79 -10.57
CA MET A 20 13.57 2.06 -9.84
C MET A 20 13.56 3.52 -9.40
N ASN A 21 12.43 4.21 -9.59
CA ASN A 21 12.26 5.59 -9.17
C ASN A 21 11.44 5.66 -7.87
N GLY A 22 12.05 6.08 -6.78
CA GLY A 22 11.38 6.22 -5.49
C GLY A 22 11.07 7.66 -5.13
N PHE A 23 10.08 7.86 -4.28
CA PHE A 23 9.79 9.13 -3.63
C PHE A 23 9.80 8.95 -2.12
N VAL A 24 10.80 9.55 -1.46
CA VAL A 24 10.96 9.50 0.00
C VAL A 24 10.59 10.86 0.59
N VAL A 25 9.84 10.84 1.68
CA VAL A 25 9.43 12.07 2.38
C VAL A 25 9.38 11.87 3.89
N TYR A 26 9.84 12.87 4.63
CA TYR A 26 9.80 12.91 6.09
C TYR A 26 9.76 14.36 6.59
N ASP A 27 9.25 14.56 7.82
CA ASP A 27 9.30 15.86 8.50
C ASP A 27 10.69 16.12 9.12
N GLU A 28 11.37 17.19 8.71
CA GLU A 28 12.67 17.59 9.25
C GLU A 28 12.60 18.12 10.69
N ASN A 29 11.41 18.44 11.20
CA ASN A 29 11.24 18.87 12.59
C ASN A 29 11.26 17.71 13.60
N VAL A 30 11.07 16.48 13.12
CA VAL A 30 11.19 15.29 13.96
C VAL A 30 12.67 14.87 13.97
N GLU A 31 13.22 14.66 15.15
CA GLU A 31 14.62 14.24 15.32
C GLU A 31 14.75 12.72 15.45
N GLY A 32 15.89 12.18 15.00
CA GLY A 32 16.23 10.76 15.15
C GLY A 32 15.41 9.77 14.28
N PRO A 33 15.66 8.46 14.47
CA PRO A 33 14.94 7.39 13.80
C PRO A 33 13.46 7.33 14.20
N ARG A 34 12.58 7.08 13.23
CA ARG A 34 11.12 6.99 13.40
C ARG A 34 10.56 5.80 12.62
N PRO A 35 9.31 5.35 12.92
CA PRO A 35 8.69 4.30 12.14
C PRO A 35 8.61 4.67 10.66
N ALA A 36 8.82 3.67 9.81
CA ALA A 36 8.90 3.84 8.37
C ALA A 36 7.72 3.15 7.67
N VAL A 37 7.18 3.79 6.64
CA VAL A 37 6.01 3.27 5.91
C VAL A 37 6.28 3.27 4.41
N ILE A 38 6.24 2.09 3.82
CA ILE A 38 6.29 1.92 2.36
C ILE A 38 4.88 2.13 1.78
N VAL A 39 4.77 2.87 0.68
CA VAL A 39 3.51 3.11 -0.04
C VAL A 39 3.58 2.41 -1.40
N VAL A 40 2.70 1.44 -1.62
CA VAL A 40 2.56 0.74 -2.91
C VAL A 40 1.39 1.35 -3.68
N HIS A 41 1.67 1.86 -4.88
CA HIS A 41 0.72 2.58 -5.70
C HIS A 41 -0.41 1.68 -6.25
N GLU A 42 -1.47 2.32 -6.76
CA GLU A 42 -2.50 1.66 -7.58
C GLU A 42 -1.89 1.15 -8.89
N TRP A 43 -2.68 0.42 -9.70
CA TRP A 43 -2.21 -0.12 -10.98
C TRP A 43 -1.75 0.93 -12.02
N TRP A 44 -1.95 2.22 -11.73
CA TRP A 44 -1.51 3.33 -12.59
C TRP A 44 0.00 3.59 -12.54
N GLY A 45 0.73 3.01 -11.59
CA GLY A 45 2.13 3.31 -11.36
C GLY A 45 2.34 4.39 -10.29
N LEU A 46 3.61 4.75 -10.05
CA LEU A 46 3.98 5.78 -9.08
C LEU A 46 3.60 7.18 -9.60
N ASN A 47 2.41 7.65 -9.20
CA ASN A 47 1.87 8.94 -9.59
C ASN A 47 1.74 9.91 -8.38
N GLU A 48 1.22 11.11 -8.62
CA GLU A 48 1.05 12.11 -7.55
C GLU A 48 0.08 11.68 -6.46
N TYR A 49 -0.87 10.78 -6.72
CA TYR A 49 -1.74 10.26 -5.68
C TYR A 49 -0.94 9.45 -4.64
N ALA A 50 -0.08 8.54 -5.09
CA ALA A 50 0.79 7.76 -4.18
C ALA A 50 1.78 8.66 -3.44
N LYS A 51 2.39 9.65 -4.11
CA LYS A 51 3.28 10.63 -3.46
C LYS A 51 2.55 11.50 -2.44
N ARG A 52 1.32 11.93 -2.72
CA ARG A 52 0.46 12.64 -1.76
C ARG A 52 0.25 11.82 -0.49
N ARG A 53 -0.07 10.52 -0.61
CA ARG A 53 -0.23 9.63 0.56
C ARG A 53 1.07 9.48 1.35
N ALA A 54 2.22 9.47 0.69
CA ALA A 54 3.51 9.51 1.37
C ALA A 54 3.72 10.82 2.15
N ARG A 55 3.36 11.98 1.58
CA ARG A 55 3.40 13.28 2.28
C ARG A 55 2.48 13.29 3.50
N GLU A 56 1.26 12.77 3.38
CA GLU A 56 0.32 12.65 4.49
C GLU A 56 0.87 11.77 5.63
N LEU A 57 1.57 10.68 5.32
CA LEU A 57 2.29 9.88 6.33
C LEU A 57 3.43 10.66 6.99
N ALA A 58 4.20 11.42 6.22
CA ALA A 58 5.27 12.25 6.78
C ALA A 58 4.74 13.33 7.74
N GLN A 59 3.57 13.91 7.45
CA GLN A 59 2.87 14.83 8.36
C GLN A 59 2.42 14.17 9.66
N LEU A 60 2.25 12.84 9.68
CA LEU A 60 1.98 12.05 10.89
C LEU A 60 3.26 11.67 11.66
N GLY A 61 4.43 12.10 11.19
CA GLY A 61 5.72 11.84 11.83
C GLY A 61 6.44 10.57 11.37
N TYR A 62 5.99 9.94 10.29
CA TYR A 62 6.68 8.79 9.68
C TYR A 62 7.75 9.24 8.68
N ILE A 63 8.70 8.35 8.36
CA ILE A 63 9.40 8.44 7.07
C ILE A 63 8.67 7.55 6.08
N ALA A 64 8.21 8.12 4.97
CA ALA A 64 7.42 7.42 3.97
C ALA A 64 8.20 7.24 2.68
N PHE A 65 8.00 6.10 2.03
CA PHE A 65 8.59 5.79 0.72
C PHE A 65 7.52 5.27 -0.22
N ALA A 66 7.10 6.09 -1.18
CA ALA A 66 6.31 5.62 -2.32
C ALA A 66 7.23 5.02 -3.38
N LEU A 67 7.12 3.70 -3.56
CA LEU A 67 8.00 2.94 -4.43
C LEU A 67 7.43 2.82 -5.85
N ASP A 68 8.31 2.67 -6.83
CA ASP A 68 7.96 2.29 -8.19
C ASP A 68 7.99 0.76 -8.29
N MET A 69 6.84 0.13 -8.51
CA MET A 69 6.78 -1.32 -8.70
C MET A 69 7.18 -1.74 -10.12
N TYR A 70 6.95 -0.88 -11.12
CA TYR A 70 7.09 -1.24 -12.53
C TYR A 70 8.51 -1.04 -13.05
N GLY A 71 9.25 -0.10 -12.45
CA GLY A 71 10.59 0.26 -12.85
C GLY A 71 10.58 1.28 -13.97
N ASN A 72 11.71 1.97 -14.12
CA ASN A 72 11.96 3.02 -15.09
C ASN A 72 10.91 4.15 -15.08
N GLY A 73 10.15 4.31 -13.98
CA GLY A 73 9.14 5.35 -13.84
C GLY A 73 7.89 5.12 -14.70
N GLN A 74 7.64 3.87 -15.11
CA GLN A 74 6.48 3.55 -15.93
C GLN A 74 5.17 3.84 -15.18
N THR A 75 4.24 4.48 -15.89
CA THR A 75 2.87 4.75 -15.44
C THR A 75 1.91 4.45 -16.59
N ALA A 76 0.65 4.20 -16.25
CA ALA A 76 -0.41 3.95 -17.22
C ALA A 76 -1.39 5.12 -17.31
N ALA A 77 -1.82 5.44 -18.52
CA ALA A 77 -2.82 6.48 -18.79
C ALA A 77 -4.21 5.92 -19.14
N ASN A 78 -4.31 4.60 -19.32
CA ASN A 78 -5.54 3.89 -19.65
C ASN A 78 -5.54 2.47 -19.04
N PRO A 79 -6.72 1.83 -18.88
CA PRO A 79 -6.84 0.51 -18.26
C PRO A 79 -6.05 -0.61 -18.94
N ASP A 80 -5.96 -0.60 -20.27
CA ASP A 80 -5.27 -1.66 -21.02
C ASP A 80 -3.78 -1.65 -20.70
N ASP A 81 -3.15 -0.47 -20.66
CA ASP A 81 -1.75 -0.34 -20.28
C ASP A 81 -1.53 -0.60 -18.78
N ALA A 82 -2.47 -0.20 -17.93
CA ALA A 82 -2.42 -0.51 -16.50
C ALA A 82 -2.45 -2.03 -16.26
N MET A 83 -3.28 -2.76 -17.00
CA MET A 83 -3.33 -4.22 -16.94
C MET A 83 -2.03 -4.85 -17.44
N LYS A 84 -1.44 -4.35 -18.54
CA LYS A 84 -0.13 -4.85 -19.03
C LYS A 84 0.98 -4.66 -18.01
N LEU A 85 1.00 -3.53 -17.31
CA LEU A 85 2.00 -3.25 -16.28
C LEU A 85 1.77 -4.05 -14.99
N ALA A 86 0.53 -4.12 -14.50
CA ALA A 86 0.20 -4.78 -13.23
C ALA A 86 0.13 -6.31 -13.34
N GLY A 87 -0.34 -6.84 -14.47
CA GLY A 87 -0.60 -8.27 -14.71
C GLY A 87 0.54 -9.20 -14.30
N PRO A 88 1.80 -8.95 -14.71
CA PRO A 88 2.93 -9.80 -14.36
C PRO A 88 3.14 -9.99 -12.85
N PHE A 89 2.82 -8.98 -12.04
CA PHE A 89 2.99 -9.02 -10.59
C PHE A 89 1.91 -9.84 -9.88
N TYR A 90 0.71 -9.96 -10.46
CA TYR A 90 -0.30 -10.90 -9.97
C TYR A 90 0.08 -12.35 -10.28
N ALA A 91 0.67 -12.59 -11.46
CA ALA A 91 1.11 -13.92 -11.87
C ALA A 91 2.41 -14.37 -11.16
N THR A 92 3.27 -13.42 -10.77
CA THR A 92 4.60 -13.72 -10.23
C THR A 92 4.86 -12.96 -8.92
N PRO A 93 4.36 -13.45 -7.77
CA PRO A 93 4.54 -12.80 -6.46
C PRO A 93 6.01 -12.57 -6.09
N ALA A 94 6.93 -13.45 -6.51
CA ALA A 94 8.37 -13.29 -6.28
C ALA A 94 8.94 -12.03 -6.96
N MET A 95 8.41 -11.65 -8.13
CA MET A 95 8.80 -10.41 -8.81
C MET A 95 8.38 -9.20 -7.97
N ALA A 96 7.13 -9.19 -7.48
CA ALA A 96 6.64 -8.13 -6.59
C ALA A 96 7.50 -8.02 -5.32
N LYS A 97 7.87 -9.17 -4.74
CA LYS A 97 8.74 -9.25 -3.57
C LYS A 97 10.11 -8.62 -3.82
N GLY A 98 10.76 -8.94 -4.94
CA GLY A 98 12.06 -8.36 -5.30
C GLY A 98 12.03 -6.83 -5.41
N ARG A 99 10.97 -6.26 -6.02
CA ARG A 99 10.77 -4.80 -6.10
C ARG A 99 10.59 -4.17 -4.72
N PHE A 100 9.78 -4.82 -3.88
CA PHE A 100 9.52 -4.37 -2.52
C PHE A 100 10.77 -4.42 -1.64
N GLU A 101 11.54 -5.52 -1.68
CA GLU A 101 12.77 -5.68 -0.92
C GLU A 101 13.83 -4.65 -1.30
N ALA A 102 13.95 -4.32 -2.59
CA ALA A 102 14.86 -3.27 -3.04
C ALA A 102 14.48 -1.90 -2.46
N ALA A 103 13.18 -1.56 -2.44
CA ALA A 103 12.68 -0.34 -1.80
C ALA A 103 12.91 -0.36 -0.28
N LEU A 104 12.63 -1.49 0.37
CA LEU A 104 12.83 -1.70 1.80
C LEU A 104 14.30 -1.53 2.20
N ASN A 105 15.22 -2.12 1.44
CA ASN A 105 16.66 -2.00 1.67
C ASN A 105 17.13 -0.56 1.49
N LYS A 106 16.63 0.13 0.46
CA LYS A 106 16.91 1.56 0.25
C LYS A 106 16.35 2.42 1.38
N LEU A 107 15.14 2.15 1.87
CA LEU A 107 14.54 2.88 3.00
C LEU A 107 15.38 2.75 4.27
N LYS A 108 15.93 1.56 4.53
CA LYS A 108 16.81 1.29 5.69
C LYS A 108 18.14 2.04 5.66
N THR A 109 18.55 2.63 4.53
CA THR A 109 19.78 3.45 4.48
C THR A 109 19.59 4.86 5.04
N TYR A 110 18.36 5.31 5.25
CA TYR A 110 18.08 6.63 5.83
C TYR A 110 18.30 6.61 7.34
N ALA A 111 19.06 7.57 7.87
CA ALA A 111 19.28 7.72 9.31
C ALA A 111 17.98 7.97 10.10
N GLN A 112 16.95 8.47 9.42
CA GLN A 112 15.60 8.70 9.94
C GLN A 112 14.78 7.42 10.06
N THR A 113 15.22 6.30 9.48
CA THR A 113 14.47 5.03 9.51
C THR A 113 14.80 4.21 10.75
N ASP A 114 13.79 3.95 11.57
CA ASP A 114 13.85 2.88 12.55
C ASP A 114 13.57 1.54 11.85
N SER A 115 14.62 0.76 11.61
CA SER A 115 14.54 -0.50 10.88
C SER A 115 13.75 -1.59 11.60
N THR A 116 13.45 -1.41 12.89
CA THR A 116 12.64 -2.33 13.68
C THR A 116 11.15 -2.03 13.61
N ARG A 117 10.74 -0.86 13.12
CA ARG A 117 9.35 -0.39 13.05
C ARG A 117 8.98 0.01 11.64
N ILE A 118 8.85 -0.98 10.76
CA ILE A 118 8.48 -0.78 9.36
C ILE A 118 7.09 -1.36 9.09
N GLY A 119 6.24 -0.60 8.41
CA GLY A 119 4.97 -1.07 7.87
C GLY A 119 4.84 -0.74 6.40
N ALA A 120 3.74 -1.17 5.78
CA ALA A 120 3.43 -0.80 4.41
C ALA A 120 1.94 -0.52 4.23
N ILE A 121 1.60 0.41 3.35
CA ILE A 121 0.24 0.63 2.88
C ILE A 121 0.17 0.44 1.38
N GLY A 122 -0.98 0.01 0.89
CA GLY A 122 -1.19 -0.21 -0.53
C GLY A 122 -2.61 0.08 -0.96
N TYR A 123 -2.77 0.53 -2.20
CA TYR A 123 -4.05 0.92 -2.79
C TYR A 123 -4.35 0.06 -4.01
N CYS A 124 -5.54 -0.53 -4.14
CA CYS A 124 -5.93 -1.34 -5.31
C CYS A 124 -4.91 -2.48 -5.53
N PHE A 125 -4.18 -2.46 -6.65
CA PHE A 125 -3.01 -3.30 -6.92
C PHE A 125 -2.05 -3.35 -5.74
N GLY A 126 -1.63 -2.19 -5.22
CA GLY A 126 -0.73 -2.11 -4.09
C GLY A 126 -1.31 -2.73 -2.82
N GLY A 127 -2.63 -2.69 -2.63
CA GLY A 127 -3.32 -3.31 -1.49
C GLY A 127 -3.16 -4.83 -1.50
N ALA A 128 -3.29 -5.45 -2.68
CA ALA A 128 -2.98 -6.87 -2.86
C ALA A 128 -1.49 -7.16 -2.62
N GLN A 129 -0.60 -6.31 -3.13
CA GLN A 129 0.84 -6.51 -2.99
C GLN A 129 1.32 -6.43 -1.53
N VAL A 130 0.84 -5.47 -0.73
CA VAL A 130 1.24 -5.40 0.69
C VAL A 130 0.72 -6.58 1.50
N ILE A 131 -0.46 -7.12 1.18
CA ILE A 131 -0.95 -8.37 1.77
C ILE A 131 -0.03 -9.54 1.38
N ASN A 132 0.36 -9.63 0.10
CA ASN A 132 1.31 -10.64 -0.36
C ASN A 132 2.65 -10.53 0.39
N MET A 133 3.19 -9.32 0.58
CA MET A 133 4.44 -9.11 1.33
C MET A 133 4.33 -9.63 2.77
N ALA A 134 3.22 -9.32 3.46
CA ALA A 134 2.96 -9.84 4.79
C ALA A 134 2.89 -11.36 4.81
N LYS A 135 2.17 -11.98 3.86
CA LYS A 135 2.05 -13.45 3.74
C LYS A 135 3.36 -14.14 3.36
N MET A 136 4.25 -13.46 2.62
CA MET A 136 5.60 -13.95 2.28
C MET A 136 6.63 -13.73 3.39
N GLY A 137 6.24 -13.17 4.53
CA GLY A 137 7.12 -13.01 5.70
C GLY A 137 8.11 -11.85 5.58
N GLU A 138 7.80 -10.83 4.79
CA GLU A 138 8.58 -9.57 4.83
C GLU A 138 8.62 -9.04 6.28
N PRO A 139 9.75 -8.47 6.74
CA PRO A 139 9.95 -8.07 8.13
C PRO A 139 9.22 -6.76 8.46
N LEU A 140 7.89 -6.81 8.41
CA LEU A 140 6.96 -5.71 8.65
C LEU A 140 6.21 -5.92 9.96
N LYS A 141 5.96 -4.85 10.70
CA LYS A 141 5.08 -4.85 11.87
C LYS A 141 3.62 -5.03 11.48
N GLY A 142 3.23 -4.46 10.34
CA GLY A 142 1.91 -4.65 9.79
C GLY A 142 1.72 -3.94 8.46
N VAL A 143 0.62 -4.28 7.78
CA VAL A 143 0.25 -3.75 6.48
C VAL A 143 -1.18 -3.27 6.45
N VAL A 144 -1.45 -2.25 5.64
CA VAL A 144 -2.79 -1.70 5.43
C VAL A 144 -3.16 -1.75 3.95
N SER A 145 -4.20 -2.50 3.63
CA SER A 145 -4.76 -2.59 2.28
C SER A 145 -5.99 -1.70 2.17
N PHE A 146 -5.93 -0.72 1.26
CA PHE A 146 -7.07 0.09 0.87
C PHE A 146 -7.63 -0.43 -0.46
N HIS A 147 -8.88 -0.87 -0.44
CA HIS A 147 -9.61 -1.44 -1.59
C HIS A 147 -8.71 -2.35 -2.44
N GLY A 148 -7.92 -3.21 -1.79
CA GLY A 148 -7.03 -4.13 -2.47
C GLY A 148 -7.78 -5.37 -2.95
N ASN A 149 -7.29 -5.99 -4.02
CA ASN A 149 -7.75 -7.32 -4.41
C ASN A 149 -7.41 -8.33 -3.29
N LEU A 150 -8.33 -9.26 -3.00
CA LEU A 150 -8.21 -10.23 -1.90
C LEU A 150 -7.93 -11.65 -2.39
N ASN A 151 -7.97 -11.91 -3.70
CA ASN A 151 -7.39 -13.09 -4.32
C ASN A 151 -5.86 -12.94 -4.37
N VAL A 152 -5.25 -13.14 -3.21
CA VAL A 152 -3.82 -13.05 -2.94
C VAL A 152 -3.23 -14.45 -2.72
N ILE A 153 -1.91 -14.55 -2.56
CA ILE A 153 -1.27 -15.85 -2.32
C ILE A 153 -1.88 -16.58 -1.11
N PRO A 154 -1.83 -17.92 -1.08
CA PRO A 154 -2.19 -18.69 0.11
C PRO A 154 -1.40 -18.25 1.33
N VAL A 155 -2.01 -18.34 2.51
CA VAL A 155 -1.34 -18.00 3.76
C VAL A 155 -0.45 -19.16 4.25
N ASP A 156 0.74 -18.81 4.73
CA ASP A 156 1.61 -19.71 5.50
C ASP A 156 1.76 -19.17 6.92
N LYS A 157 1.29 -19.95 7.91
CA LYS A 157 1.35 -19.59 9.34
C LYS A 157 2.78 -19.39 9.85
N SER A 158 3.75 -20.09 9.26
CA SER A 158 5.15 -19.97 9.65
C SER A 158 5.73 -18.61 9.25
N LEU A 159 5.26 -18.03 8.14
CA LEU A 159 5.75 -16.78 7.57
C LEU A 159 4.98 -15.54 8.06
N LEU A 160 3.66 -15.59 8.17
CA LEU A 160 2.85 -14.42 8.49
C LEU A 160 3.06 -13.95 9.94
N LYS A 161 3.90 -12.94 10.12
CA LYS A 161 4.13 -12.25 11.42
C LYS A 161 3.53 -10.85 11.49
N ALA A 162 3.45 -10.18 10.35
CA ALA A 162 2.88 -8.85 10.23
C ALA A 162 1.37 -8.88 10.53
N GLU A 163 0.86 -7.89 11.24
CA GLU A 163 -0.58 -7.69 11.38
C GLU A 163 -1.18 -7.08 10.10
N ILE A 164 -2.45 -7.33 9.83
CA ILE A 164 -3.10 -6.85 8.60
C ILE A 164 -4.34 -6.01 8.93
N LEU A 165 -4.43 -4.81 8.37
CA LEU A 165 -5.69 -4.05 8.30
C LEU A 165 -6.19 -4.04 6.85
N VAL A 166 -7.43 -4.47 6.63
CA VAL A 166 -8.11 -4.37 5.34
C VAL A 166 -9.22 -3.31 5.43
N CYS A 167 -9.15 -2.31 4.57
CA CYS A 167 -10.16 -1.26 4.39
C CYS A 167 -10.84 -1.46 3.02
N HIS A 168 -12.04 -2.01 3.01
CA HIS A 168 -12.71 -2.54 1.82
C HIS A 168 -14.06 -1.87 1.56
N GLY A 169 -14.34 -1.51 0.30
CA GLY A 169 -15.65 -1.01 -0.10
C GLY A 169 -16.63 -2.18 -0.24
N ALA A 170 -17.71 -2.21 0.54
CA ALA A 170 -18.59 -3.38 0.59
C ALA A 170 -19.50 -3.54 -0.65
N ALA A 171 -19.50 -2.56 -1.56
CA ALA A 171 -20.21 -2.63 -2.84
C ALA A 171 -19.25 -2.80 -4.02
N ASP A 172 -17.98 -3.05 -3.77
CA ASP A 172 -16.93 -3.24 -4.77
C ASP A 172 -17.16 -4.51 -5.62
N PRO A 173 -17.49 -4.40 -6.91
CA PRO A 173 -17.71 -5.58 -7.75
C PRO A 173 -16.40 -6.16 -8.31
N ILE A 174 -15.27 -5.49 -8.15
CA ILE A 174 -13.94 -5.99 -8.55
C ILE A 174 -13.48 -7.09 -7.59
N VAL A 175 -13.90 -7.00 -6.33
CA VAL A 175 -13.60 -7.99 -5.28
C VAL A 175 -14.91 -8.59 -4.78
N PRO A 176 -15.40 -9.69 -5.39
CA PRO A 176 -16.68 -10.27 -5.02
C PRO A 176 -16.65 -10.85 -3.60
N GLN A 177 -17.84 -10.97 -2.99
CA GLN A 177 -18.00 -11.48 -1.62
C GLN A 177 -17.31 -12.83 -1.38
N THR A 178 -17.25 -13.70 -2.40
CA THR A 178 -16.54 -14.98 -2.33
C THR A 178 -15.05 -14.84 -2.06
N GLU A 179 -14.39 -13.79 -2.59
CA GLU A 179 -12.98 -13.51 -2.29
C GLU A 179 -12.80 -12.96 -0.87
N VAL A 180 -13.75 -12.12 -0.40
CA VAL A 180 -13.76 -11.62 0.98
C VAL A 180 -13.88 -12.78 1.97
N ASP A 181 -14.81 -13.71 1.72
CA ASP A 181 -15.04 -14.87 2.57
C ASP A 181 -13.83 -15.81 2.56
N ALA A 182 -13.25 -16.06 1.38
CA ALA A 182 -12.04 -16.87 1.25
C ALA A 182 -10.85 -16.24 2.00
N PHE A 183 -10.67 -14.92 1.92
CA PHE A 183 -9.62 -14.22 2.64
C PHE A 183 -9.78 -14.37 4.16
N ARG A 184 -10.98 -14.11 4.69
CA ARG A 184 -11.26 -14.26 6.13
C ARG A 184 -11.02 -15.69 6.60
N HIS A 185 -11.55 -16.66 5.86
CA HIS A 185 -11.34 -18.07 6.17
C HIS A 185 -9.85 -18.45 6.23
N GLN A 186 -9.04 -18.02 5.26
CA GLN A 186 -7.60 -18.23 5.29
C GLN A 186 -6.95 -17.61 6.54
N MET A 187 -7.23 -16.34 6.84
CA MET A 187 -6.65 -15.66 8.00
C MET A 187 -7.06 -16.31 9.33
N ASP A 188 -8.34 -16.67 9.47
CA ASP A 188 -8.88 -17.33 10.66
C ASP A 188 -8.25 -18.72 10.85
N SER A 189 -8.08 -19.49 9.78
CA SER A 189 -7.51 -20.85 9.81
C SER A 189 -6.10 -20.93 10.40
N VAL A 190 -5.32 -19.85 10.30
CA VAL A 190 -3.96 -19.76 10.85
C VAL A 190 -3.90 -18.98 12.16
N GLY A 191 -5.01 -18.37 12.58
CA GLY A 191 -5.09 -17.46 13.73
C GLY A 191 -4.31 -16.16 13.49
N ALA A 192 -4.33 -15.64 12.27
CA ALA A 192 -3.67 -14.38 11.93
C ALA A 192 -4.31 -13.21 12.71
N LYS A 193 -3.49 -12.22 13.07
CA LYS A 193 -3.98 -10.95 13.61
C LYS A 193 -4.36 -10.03 12.47
N TYR A 194 -5.66 -9.85 12.24
CA TYR A 194 -6.13 -8.92 11.24
C TYR A 194 -7.41 -8.19 11.66
N ASP A 195 -7.56 -6.97 11.16
CA ASP A 195 -8.75 -6.16 11.25
C ASP A 195 -9.36 -6.04 9.84
N PHE A 196 -10.67 -6.22 9.72
CA PHE A 196 -11.38 -6.06 8.44
C PHE A 196 -12.48 -5.00 8.57
N LYS A 197 -12.32 -3.87 7.89
CA LYS A 197 -13.25 -2.74 7.88
C LYS A 197 -13.94 -2.68 6.52
N ALA A 198 -15.24 -2.94 6.51
CA ALA A 198 -16.08 -2.88 5.32
C ALA A 198 -16.93 -1.61 5.35
N TYR A 199 -16.95 -0.84 4.26
CA TYR A 199 -17.72 0.40 4.14
C TYR A 199 -18.96 0.18 3.26
N PRO A 200 -20.18 0.20 3.83
CA PRO A 200 -21.43 -0.07 3.09
C PRO A 200 -21.64 0.89 1.92
N GLY A 201 -22.01 0.36 0.75
CA GLY A 201 -22.31 1.17 -0.45
C GLY A 201 -21.09 1.76 -1.17
N VAL A 202 -19.88 1.51 -0.67
CA VAL A 202 -18.63 2.07 -1.21
C VAL A 202 -18.04 1.14 -2.27
N LEU A 203 -17.63 1.73 -3.40
CA LEU A 203 -17.02 1.02 -4.53
C LEU A 203 -15.49 0.93 -4.41
N HIS A 204 -14.84 0.34 -5.41
CA HIS A 204 -13.40 0.29 -5.52
C HIS A 204 -12.77 1.68 -5.72
N ALA A 205 -11.48 1.80 -5.38
CA ALA A 205 -10.69 3.04 -5.48
C ALA A 205 -11.25 4.24 -4.69
N PHE A 206 -12.04 3.97 -3.64
CA PHE A 206 -12.76 4.99 -2.88
C PHE A 206 -11.88 6.06 -2.21
N THR A 207 -10.58 5.83 -2.10
CA THR A 207 -9.64 6.77 -1.50
C THR A 207 -9.06 7.78 -2.49
N ASN A 208 -9.24 7.58 -3.80
CA ASN A 208 -8.65 8.43 -4.84
C ASN A 208 -9.69 9.41 -5.41
N PRO A 209 -9.55 10.74 -5.20
CA PRO A 209 -10.47 11.74 -5.75
C PRO A 209 -10.65 11.68 -7.27
N ALA A 210 -9.63 11.23 -8.02
CA ALA A 210 -9.70 11.08 -9.47
C ALA A 210 -10.47 9.84 -9.93
N ALA A 211 -10.81 8.91 -9.01
CA ALA A 211 -11.47 7.66 -9.35
C ALA A 211 -12.82 7.87 -10.04
N THR A 212 -13.62 8.85 -9.61
CA THR A 212 -14.95 9.10 -10.20
C THR A 212 -14.86 9.47 -11.67
N GLU A 213 -14.00 10.44 -12.02
CA GLU A 213 -13.82 10.87 -13.41
C GLU A 213 -13.24 9.74 -14.28
N LEU A 214 -12.26 9.00 -13.76
CA LEU A 214 -11.67 7.85 -14.46
C LEU A 214 -12.68 6.70 -14.64
N GLY A 215 -13.54 6.46 -13.65
CA GLY A 215 -14.61 5.47 -13.70
C GLY A 215 -15.63 5.79 -14.79
N GLU A 216 -16.04 7.05 -14.90
CA GLU A 216 -16.94 7.51 -15.97
C GLU A 216 -16.26 7.42 -17.35
N LYS A 217 -15.04 7.94 -17.47
CA LYS A 217 -14.26 7.97 -18.72
C LYS A 217 -14.02 6.58 -19.31
N PHE A 218 -13.63 5.63 -18.46
CA PHE A 218 -13.26 4.28 -18.88
C PHE A 218 -14.31 3.22 -18.58
N LYS A 219 -15.50 3.63 -18.09
CA LYS A 219 -16.62 2.74 -17.72
C LYS A 219 -16.21 1.65 -16.72
N MET A 220 -15.41 2.03 -15.73
CA MET A 220 -14.93 1.13 -14.67
C MET A 220 -15.77 1.29 -13.40
N PRO A 221 -15.96 0.24 -12.60
CA PRO A 221 -16.74 0.29 -11.36
C PRO A 221 -15.92 0.86 -10.19
N ILE A 222 -15.33 2.03 -10.39
CA ILE A 222 -14.52 2.76 -9.40
C ILE A 222 -15.18 4.10 -9.08
N LYS A 223 -15.12 4.55 -7.83
CA LYS A 223 -15.70 5.84 -7.44
C LYS A 223 -15.10 6.34 -6.13
N TYR A 224 -14.79 7.63 -6.07
CA TYR A 224 -14.32 8.27 -4.84
C TYR A 224 -15.45 8.37 -3.81
N ASP A 225 -15.12 8.08 -2.54
CA ASP A 225 -16.00 8.31 -1.40
C ASP A 225 -15.22 8.98 -0.27
N ALA A 226 -15.48 10.27 -0.05
CA ALA A 226 -14.74 11.08 0.91
C ALA A 226 -14.93 10.62 2.37
N ALA A 227 -16.10 10.07 2.71
CA ALA A 227 -16.39 9.60 4.05
C ALA A 227 -15.60 8.32 4.35
N ALA A 228 -15.60 7.37 3.40
CA ALA A 228 -14.84 6.13 3.50
C ALA A 228 -13.32 6.38 3.46
N ASP A 229 -12.84 7.31 2.63
CA ASP A 229 -11.44 7.74 2.63
C ASP A 229 -11.03 8.22 4.03
N THR A 230 -11.76 9.19 4.58
CA THR A 230 -11.49 9.75 5.92
C THR A 230 -11.55 8.69 7.01
N ALA A 231 -12.57 7.82 6.99
CA ALA A 231 -12.75 6.76 7.99
C ALA A 231 -11.62 5.73 7.91
N SER A 232 -11.28 5.27 6.71
CA SER A 232 -10.20 4.30 6.50
C SER A 232 -8.83 4.84 6.88
N TRP A 233 -8.56 6.13 6.63
CA TRP A 233 -7.33 6.78 7.07
C TRP A 233 -7.25 6.86 8.60
N LYS A 234 -8.38 7.09 9.28
CA LYS A 234 -8.45 7.04 10.75
C LYS A 234 -8.15 5.64 11.29
N GLU A 235 -8.70 4.59 10.68
CA GLU A 235 -8.42 3.20 11.04
C GLU A 235 -6.93 2.86 10.87
N MET A 236 -6.30 3.31 9.77
CA MET A 236 -4.86 3.17 9.55
C MET A 236 -4.03 3.83 10.64
N LYS A 237 -4.38 5.06 11.07
CA LYS A 237 -3.67 5.76 12.15
C LYS A 237 -3.74 4.98 13.46
N MET A 238 -4.92 4.52 13.87
CA MET A 238 -5.10 3.73 15.09
C MET A 238 -4.35 2.40 15.01
N PHE A 239 -4.33 1.77 13.84
CA PHE A 239 -3.58 0.55 13.59
C PHE A 239 -2.06 0.79 13.74
N PHE A 240 -1.51 1.84 13.13
CA PHE A 240 -0.09 2.19 13.25
C PHE A 240 0.33 2.60 14.66
N GLU A 241 -0.50 3.35 15.37
CA GLU A 241 -0.29 3.64 16.80
C GLU A 241 -0.20 2.37 17.64
N ARG A 242 -0.86 1.28 17.24
CA ARG A 242 -0.86 0.00 17.93
C ARG A 242 0.37 -0.85 17.59
N ILE A 243 0.75 -0.94 16.31
CA ILE A 243 1.81 -1.86 15.85
C ILE A 243 3.24 -1.30 15.93
N PHE A 244 3.39 0.03 16.02
CA PHE A 244 4.70 0.69 16.13
C PHE A 244 5.08 1.09 17.56
N LYS A 245 4.37 0.56 18.56
CA LYS A 245 4.77 0.66 19.97
C LYS A 245 6.03 -0.17 20.24
#